data_AF-A0A2D0I9Z5-F1
#
_entry.id   AF-A0A2D0I9Z5-F1
#
_cell.length_a   1.000
_cell.length_b   1.000
_cell.length_c   1.000
_cell.angle_alpha   90.00
_cell.angle_beta   90.00
_cell.angle_gamma   90.00
#
_symmetry.space_group_name_H-M   'P 1'
#
loop_
_entity.id
_entity.type
_entity.pdbx_description
1 polymer ?
#
loop_
_entity_poly.entity_id
_entity_poly.type
_entity_poly.pdbx_seq_one_letter_code
_entity_poly.pdbx_strand_id
1 'polypeptide(L)'
;MKQYTGMRKGISLVEMTIAIVLFAALAAIGLKYTKVYLNTDLQAKKARVAAATDQASQLVQAYQIYKTEMGVEPTSINDFNGSSSILTTWPTKIKEMSTTGWELNTSTGLPGTGVAFQMKLDKNVSTTDKIDAVHCAIFNREFNTTQDLNVSNSFQFGTAAAKKATQGNMFCYGQASANNPTIMIVVP
;
A
#
# COMPACT_ATOMS: atom_id res chain seq x y z
N MET A 1 -72.16 7.83 -34.06
CA MET A 1 -70.77 8.24 -34.37
C MET A 1 -70.01 8.34 -33.05
N LYS A 2 -68.93 7.59 -32.87
CA LYS A 2 -68.08 7.66 -31.65
C LYS A 2 -67.16 8.88 -31.78
N GLN A 3 -67.26 9.79 -30.81
CA GLN A 3 -66.45 11.00 -30.73
C GLN A 3 -65.13 10.64 -30.01
N TYR A 4 -64.02 10.67 -30.74
CA TYR A 4 -62.69 10.71 -30.15
C TYR A 4 -62.42 12.15 -29.68
N THR A 5 -62.33 12.37 -28.37
CA THR A 5 -61.70 13.57 -27.81
C THR A 5 -60.75 13.14 -26.70
N GLY A 6 -59.47 13.11 -27.03
CA GLY A 6 -58.40 12.97 -26.06
C GLY A 6 -58.18 14.26 -25.27
N MET A 7 -57.69 14.09 -24.04
CA MET A 7 -56.84 15.09 -23.40
C MET A 7 -55.61 14.35 -22.88
N ARG A 8 -54.47 14.49 -23.57
CA ARG A 8 -53.17 14.21 -22.97
C ARG A 8 -53.05 15.15 -21.78
N LYS A 9 -53.04 14.62 -20.55
CA LYS A 9 -52.73 15.41 -19.36
C LYS A 9 -51.28 15.89 -19.49
N GLY A 10 -51.10 17.11 -19.99
CA GLY A 10 -49.81 17.80 -19.90
C GLY A 10 -49.50 17.97 -18.43
N ILE A 11 -48.30 17.56 -18.02
CA ILE A 11 -47.82 17.75 -16.65
C ILE A 11 -47.92 19.25 -16.33
N SER A 12 -48.53 19.60 -15.19
CA SER A 12 -48.65 21.01 -14.82
C SER A 12 -47.25 21.58 -14.58
N LEU A 13 -47.03 22.86 -14.91
CA LEU A 13 -45.76 23.57 -14.66
C LEU A 13 -45.33 23.42 -13.19
N VAL A 14 -46.30 23.40 -12.28
CA VAL A 14 -46.07 23.24 -10.84
C VAL A 14 -45.54 21.84 -10.50
N GLU A 15 -46.09 20.79 -11.11
CA GLU A 15 -45.61 19.41 -10.89
C GLU A 15 -44.19 19.21 -11.39
N MET A 16 -43.84 19.80 -12.54
CA MET A 16 -42.48 19.73 -13.09
C MET A 16 -41.47 20.46 -12.19
N THR A 17 -41.85 21.62 -11.64
CA THR A 17 -40.98 22.40 -10.76
C THR A 17 -40.73 21.68 -9.43
N ILE A 18 -41.76 21.09 -8.84
CA ILE A 18 -41.63 20.29 -7.61
C ILE A 18 -40.76 19.06 -7.87
N ALA A 19 -40.94 18.37 -9.00
CA ALA A 19 -40.12 17.22 -9.36
C ALA A 19 -38.63 17.59 -9.49
N ILE A 20 -38.31 18.71 -10.15
CA ILE A 20 -36.92 19.17 -10.32
C ILE A 20 -36.26 19.48 -8.96
N VAL A 21 -36.97 20.17 -8.05
CA VAL A 21 -36.46 20.48 -6.71
C VAL A 21 -36.24 19.20 -5.90
N LEU A 22 -37.15 18.24 -5.98
CA LEU A 22 -37.00 16.94 -5.31
C LEU A 22 -35.82 16.15 -5.87
N PHE A 23 -35.65 16.07 -7.18
CA PHE A 23 -34.48 15.41 -7.80
C PHE A 23 -33.17 16.09 -7.41
N ALA A 24 -33.13 17.42 -7.34
CA ALA A 24 -31.94 18.16 -6.90
C ALA A 24 -31.58 17.87 -5.43
N ALA A 25 -32.58 17.83 -4.54
CA ALA A 25 -32.37 17.49 -3.13
C ALA A 25 -31.93 16.02 -2.94
N LEU A 26 -32.55 15.08 -3.64
CA LEU A 26 -32.18 13.66 -3.63
C LEU A 26 -30.78 13.44 -4.19
N ALA A 27 -30.39 14.14 -5.26
CA ALA A 27 -29.04 14.07 -5.82
C ALA A 27 -27.99 14.65 -4.87
N ALA A 28 -28.27 15.78 -4.21
CA ALA A 28 -27.36 16.38 -3.22
C ALA A 28 -27.12 15.45 -2.02
N ILE A 29 -28.18 14.80 -1.53
CA ILE A 29 -28.09 13.78 -0.47
C ILE A 29 -27.29 12.57 -0.99
N GLY A 30 -27.64 12.04 -2.16
CA GLY A 30 -26.95 10.90 -2.78
C GLY A 30 -25.44 11.13 -2.96
N LEU A 31 -25.01 12.32 -3.38
CA LEU A 31 -23.60 12.69 -3.51
C LEU A 31 -22.88 12.82 -2.17
N LYS A 32 -23.57 13.29 -1.12
CA LYS A 32 -23.00 13.39 0.23
C LYS A 32 -22.78 12.01 0.87
N TYR A 33 -23.68 11.05 0.62
CA TYR A 33 -23.58 9.70 1.15
C TYR A 33 -22.71 8.76 0.30
N THR A 34 -22.64 8.93 -1.02
CA THR A 34 -21.74 8.10 -1.88
C THR A 34 -20.26 8.26 -1.53
N LYS A 35 -19.82 9.45 -1.10
CA LYS A 35 -18.46 9.66 -0.58
C LYS A 35 -18.16 8.87 0.72
N VAL A 36 -19.19 8.46 1.47
CA VAL A 36 -19.02 7.69 2.72
C VAL A 36 -18.83 6.18 2.44
N TYR A 37 -19.32 5.67 1.31
CA TYR A 37 -19.26 4.24 0.99
C TYR A 37 -17.93 3.79 0.36
N LEU A 38 -17.20 4.67 -0.31
CA LEU A 38 -15.85 4.36 -0.79
C LEU A 38 -14.84 4.79 0.28
N ASN A 39 -14.27 3.82 0.99
CA ASN A 39 -13.12 4.08 1.87
C ASN A 39 -11.88 4.38 0.99
N THR A 40 -11.80 5.61 0.49
CA THR A 40 -10.73 6.10 -0.37
C THR A 40 -9.38 6.07 0.34
N ASP A 41 -9.37 6.19 1.68
CA ASP A 41 -8.15 6.12 2.49
C ASP A 41 -7.55 4.70 2.51
N LEU A 42 -8.37 3.67 2.74
CA LEU A 42 -7.91 2.29 2.68
C LEU A 42 -7.43 1.90 1.27
N GLN A 43 -8.13 2.34 0.23
CA GLN A 43 -7.71 2.09 -1.15
C GLN A 43 -6.39 2.80 -1.48
N ALA A 44 -6.20 4.04 -1.03
CA ALA A 44 -4.93 4.75 -1.18
C ALA A 44 -3.78 4.03 -0.47
N LYS A 45 -4.02 3.51 0.75
CA LYS A 45 -3.02 2.72 1.49
C LYS A 45 -2.67 1.41 0.77
N LYS A 46 -3.67 0.70 0.23
CA LYS A 46 -3.44 -0.50 -0.59
C LYS A 46 -2.65 -0.19 -1.85
N ALA A 47 -2.97 0.90 -2.55
CA ALA A 47 -2.23 1.31 -3.75
C ALA A 47 -0.75 1.62 -3.45
N ARG A 48 -0.47 2.25 -2.30
CA ARG A 48 0.91 2.50 -1.86
C ARG A 48 1.65 1.22 -1.50
N VAL A 49 0.98 0.29 -0.82
CA VAL A 49 1.55 -1.04 -0.54
C VAL A 49 1.81 -1.81 -1.84
N ALA A 50 0.91 -1.75 -2.81
CA ALA A 50 1.13 -2.35 -4.13
C ALA A 50 2.34 -1.73 -4.83
N ALA A 51 2.47 -0.40 -4.82
CA ALA A 51 3.65 0.27 -5.36
C ALA A 51 4.96 -0.15 -4.64
N ALA A 52 4.92 -0.36 -3.32
CA ALA A 52 6.04 -0.90 -2.57
C ALA A 52 6.39 -2.33 -2.99
N THR A 53 5.40 -3.18 -3.21
CA THR A 53 5.59 -4.57 -3.69
C THR A 53 6.13 -4.59 -5.13
N ASP A 54 5.74 -3.66 -5.99
CA ASP A 54 6.28 -3.56 -7.34
C ASP A 54 7.76 -3.12 -7.31
N GLN A 55 8.11 -2.11 -6.50
CA GLN A 55 9.48 -1.70 -6.28
C GLN A 55 10.33 -2.85 -5.70
N ALA A 56 9.77 -3.59 -4.73
CA ALA A 56 10.39 -4.77 -4.14
C ALA A 56 10.77 -5.81 -5.20
N SER A 57 9.83 -6.14 -6.09
CA SER A 57 10.06 -7.10 -7.19
C SER A 57 11.19 -6.65 -8.11
N GLN A 58 11.25 -5.36 -8.46
CA GLN A 58 12.31 -4.80 -9.28
C GLN A 58 13.68 -4.91 -8.59
N LEU A 59 13.74 -4.66 -7.28
CA LEU A 59 14.99 -4.79 -6.50
C LEU A 59 15.46 -6.24 -6.41
N VAL A 60 14.55 -7.20 -6.21
CA VAL A 60 14.90 -8.64 -6.23
C VAL A 60 15.45 -9.04 -7.58
N GLN A 61 14.84 -8.61 -8.68
CA GLN A 61 15.33 -8.89 -10.03
C GLN A 61 16.71 -8.27 -10.27
N ALA A 62 16.90 -7.01 -9.87
CA ALA A 62 18.21 -6.35 -9.98
C ALA A 62 19.30 -7.08 -9.18
N TYR A 63 18.97 -7.59 -7.99
CA TYR A 63 19.88 -8.43 -7.20
C TYR A 63 20.23 -9.73 -7.93
N GLN A 64 19.25 -10.43 -8.51
CA GLN A 64 19.55 -11.67 -9.24
C GLN A 64 20.44 -11.42 -10.45
N ILE A 65 20.21 -10.33 -11.19
CA ILE A 65 21.07 -9.93 -12.32
C ILE A 65 22.48 -9.63 -11.81
N TYR A 66 22.62 -8.83 -10.75
CA TYR A 66 23.92 -8.47 -10.18
C TYR A 66 24.70 -9.71 -9.73
N LYS A 67 24.07 -10.58 -8.95
CA LYS A 67 24.69 -11.82 -8.45
C LYS A 67 25.13 -12.72 -9.59
N THR A 68 24.35 -12.76 -10.69
CA THR A 68 24.68 -13.56 -11.88
C THR A 68 25.83 -12.96 -12.68
N GLU A 69 25.87 -11.65 -12.87
CA GLU A 69 26.90 -10.95 -13.65
C GLU A 69 28.23 -10.84 -12.90
N MET A 70 28.18 -10.52 -11.62
CA MET A 70 29.36 -10.19 -10.81
C MET A 70 29.85 -11.40 -9.99
N GLY A 71 29.03 -12.45 -9.83
CA GLY A 71 29.36 -13.65 -9.07
C GLY A 71 29.51 -13.44 -7.56
N VAL A 72 29.19 -12.25 -7.06
CA VAL A 72 29.32 -11.84 -5.65
C VAL A 72 28.06 -11.12 -5.18
N GLU A 73 27.85 -11.09 -3.87
CA GLU A 73 26.75 -10.33 -3.27
C GLU A 73 27.06 -8.81 -3.30
N PRO A 74 26.05 -7.96 -3.53
CA PRO A 74 26.22 -6.51 -3.46
C PRO A 74 26.49 -6.06 -2.03
N THR A 75 27.41 -5.12 -1.89
CA THR A 75 27.82 -4.54 -0.60
C THR A 75 27.21 -3.16 -0.36
N SER A 76 26.77 -2.50 -1.43
CA SER A 76 26.22 -1.15 -1.42
C SER A 76 25.13 -0.98 -2.48
N ILE A 77 24.24 -0.02 -2.27
CA ILE A 77 23.24 0.41 -3.28
C ILE A 77 23.94 0.87 -4.58
N ASN A 78 25.17 1.38 -4.48
CA ASN A 78 25.91 1.87 -5.65
C ASN A 78 26.35 0.74 -6.59
N ASP A 79 26.33 -0.50 -6.13
CA ASP A 79 26.69 -1.67 -6.95
C ASP A 79 25.65 -1.90 -8.05
N PHE A 80 24.41 -1.41 -7.87
CA PHE A 80 23.33 -1.52 -8.86
C PHE A 80 23.31 -0.38 -9.90
N ASN A 81 23.82 0.80 -9.54
CA ASN A 81 23.73 2.02 -10.36
C ASN A 81 25.08 2.45 -10.97
N GLY A 82 26.17 1.74 -10.63
CA GLY A 82 27.52 2.02 -11.10
C GLY A 82 27.84 1.37 -12.45
N SER A 83 29.04 0.79 -12.54
CA SER A 83 29.63 0.25 -13.77
C SER A 83 28.78 -0.82 -14.48
N SER A 84 27.94 -1.55 -13.73
CA SER A 84 27.04 -2.59 -14.25
C SER A 84 25.70 -2.03 -14.74
N SER A 85 25.31 -0.81 -14.30
CA SER A 85 24.06 -0.11 -14.65
C SER A 85 22.81 -1.00 -14.72
N ILE A 86 22.65 -1.93 -13.79
CA ILE A 86 21.51 -2.86 -13.72
C ILE A 86 20.22 -2.11 -13.42
N LEU A 87 20.32 -1.08 -12.57
CA LEU A 87 19.26 -0.12 -12.34
C LEU A 87 19.66 1.23 -12.90
N THR A 88 18.77 1.83 -13.69
CA THR A 88 18.94 3.20 -14.18
C THR A 88 18.88 4.21 -13.03
N THR A 89 18.04 3.95 -12.03
CA THR A 89 17.94 4.76 -10.82
C THR A 89 17.38 3.90 -9.69
N TRP A 90 17.83 4.16 -8.47
CA TRP A 90 17.25 3.54 -7.28
C TRP A 90 15.77 3.94 -7.11
N PRO A 91 14.87 3.04 -6.69
CA PRO A 91 13.46 3.36 -6.53
C PRO A 91 13.25 4.59 -5.64
N THR A 92 12.42 5.52 -6.11
CA THR A 92 12.07 6.70 -5.33
C THR A 92 11.22 6.31 -4.13
N LYS A 93 11.48 6.92 -2.98
CA LYS A 93 10.69 6.71 -1.77
C LYS A 93 9.20 6.99 -1.99
N ILE A 94 8.35 6.16 -1.39
CA ILE A 94 6.90 6.37 -1.32
C ILE A 94 6.65 7.36 -0.17
N LYS A 95 6.39 8.62 -0.52
CA LYS A 95 6.40 9.77 0.41
C LYS A 95 5.47 9.63 1.59
N GLU A 96 4.40 8.87 1.46
CA GLU A 96 3.37 8.64 2.48
C GLU A 96 3.63 7.41 3.35
N MET A 97 4.65 6.61 3.03
CA MET A 97 5.05 5.42 3.78
C MET A 97 6.41 5.58 4.47
N SER A 98 7.40 6.16 3.77
CA SER A 98 8.78 6.19 4.26
C SER A 98 9.46 7.55 4.02
N THR A 99 10.33 7.93 4.94
CA THR A 99 11.19 9.13 4.84
C THR A 99 12.45 8.87 4.03
N THR A 100 13.03 7.67 4.13
CA THR A 100 14.27 7.26 3.46
C THR A 100 14.01 6.45 2.18
N GLY A 101 13.02 5.55 2.19
CA GLY A 101 12.72 4.63 1.09
C GLY A 101 13.37 3.26 1.29
N TRP A 102 13.76 2.62 0.18
CA TRP A 102 14.43 1.32 0.20
C TRP A 102 15.91 1.45 0.54
N GLU A 103 16.38 0.55 1.39
CA GLU A 103 17.77 0.44 1.84
C GLU A 103 18.26 -0.99 1.62
N LEU A 104 19.55 -1.13 1.29
CA LEU A 104 20.23 -2.43 1.25
C LEU A 104 20.77 -2.73 2.66
N ASN A 105 20.37 -3.86 3.22
CA ASN A 105 20.89 -4.40 4.46
C ASN A 105 21.70 -5.66 4.17
N THR A 106 23.02 -5.58 4.31
CA THR A 106 23.96 -6.67 4.02
C THR A 106 24.27 -7.55 5.23
N SER A 107 23.64 -7.28 6.38
CA SER A 107 23.76 -8.08 7.60
C SER A 107 22.41 -8.15 8.29
N THR A 108 21.51 -8.95 7.74
CA THR A 108 20.15 -9.11 8.29
C THR A 108 20.13 -9.76 9.68
N GLY A 109 21.17 -10.50 10.05
CA GLY A 109 21.18 -11.32 11.27
C GLY A 109 20.14 -12.45 11.23
N LEU A 110 19.57 -12.74 10.07
CA LEU A 110 18.57 -13.79 9.86
C LEU A 110 19.25 -15.10 9.40
N PRO A 111 18.76 -16.27 9.84
CA PRO A 111 19.32 -17.54 9.39
C PRO A 111 19.12 -17.74 7.88
N GLY A 112 20.19 -18.13 7.18
CA GLY A 112 20.16 -18.64 5.81
C GLY A 112 20.19 -17.63 4.66
N THR A 113 20.59 -16.36 4.86
CA THR A 113 20.95 -15.38 3.79
C THR A 113 21.36 -14.03 4.37
N GLY A 114 22.43 -13.41 3.82
CA GLY A 114 23.08 -12.22 4.36
C GLY A 114 22.44 -10.89 3.96
N VAL A 115 21.78 -10.83 2.80
CA VAL A 115 21.29 -9.59 2.19
C VAL A 115 19.77 -9.48 2.20
N ALA A 116 19.26 -8.30 2.53
CA ALA A 116 17.85 -7.94 2.36
C ALA A 116 17.70 -6.51 1.87
N PHE A 117 16.59 -6.23 1.20
CA PHE A 117 16.09 -4.88 1.02
C PHE A 117 15.09 -4.57 2.11
N GLN A 118 15.21 -3.40 2.73
CA GLN A 118 14.34 -2.97 3.80
C GLN A 118 13.79 -1.58 3.53
N MET A 119 12.55 -1.33 3.94
CA MET A 119 11.93 -0.01 3.93
C MET A 119 11.27 0.24 5.27
N LYS A 120 11.77 1.24 5.99
CA LYS A 120 11.19 1.66 7.26
C LYS A 120 9.92 2.47 6.98
N LEU A 121 8.81 2.08 7.60
CA LEU A 121 7.53 2.78 7.50
C LEU A 121 7.48 3.90 8.55
N ASP A 122 8.20 4.99 8.34
CA ASP A 122 8.43 6.04 9.35
C ASP A 122 7.90 7.43 8.97
N LYS A 123 7.02 7.50 7.96
CA LYS A 123 6.48 8.79 7.53
C LYS A 123 5.62 9.43 8.62
N ASN A 124 4.89 8.64 9.40
CA ASN A 124 3.94 9.15 10.39
C ASN A 124 4.46 8.86 11.79
N VAL A 125 5.49 9.60 12.18
CA VAL A 125 6.07 9.59 13.55
C VAL A 125 5.09 10.11 14.63
N SER A 126 3.87 10.50 14.26
CA SER A 126 2.81 10.87 15.19
C SER A 126 2.21 9.62 15.83
N THR A 127 2.27 9.53 17.17
CA THR A 127 1.73 8.43 17.97
C THR A 127 0.21 8.26 17.86
N THR A 128 -0.49 9.17 17.17
CA THR A 128 -1.95 9.16 17.00
C THR A 128 -2.41 8.57 15.67
N ASP A 129 -1.55 8.52 14.65
CA ASP A 129 -1.94 8.13 13.30
C ASP A 129 -1.66 6.65 12.99
N LYS A 130 -2.72 5.91 12.67
CA LYS A 130 -2.72 4.45 12.35
C LYS A 130 -2.00 4.06 11.07
N ILE A 131 -1.26 4.98 10.47
CA ILE A 131 -0.94 4.88 9.06
C ILE A 131 0.14 3.81 8.84
N ASP A 132 1.21 3.80 9.64
CA ASP A 132 2.37 2.95 9.39
C ASP A 132 2.10 1.48 9.79
N ALA A 133 1.38 1.25 10.89
CA ALA A 133 0.92 -0.08 11.28
C ALA A 133 -0.08 -0.66 10.28
N VAL A 134 -1.02 0.14 9.76
CA VAL A 134 -1.99 -0.33 8.75
C VAL A 134 -1.31 -0.69 7.44
N HIS A 135 -0.32 0.07 6.97
CA HIS A 135 0.47 -0.33 5.79
C HIS A 135 1.16 -1.69 6.00
N CYS A 136 1.74 -1.91 7.18
CA CYS A 136 2.37 -3.19 7.54
C CYS A 136 1.38 -4.36 7.58
N ALA A 137 0.19 -4.14 8.14
CA ALA A 137 -0.89 -5.13 8.18
C ALA A 137 -1.41 -5.47 6.78
N ILE A 138 -1.60 -4.45 5.91
CA ILE A 138 -1.98 -4.68 4.51
C ILE A 138 -0.90 -5.52 3.81
N PHE A 139 0.38 -5.15 3.93
CA PHE A 139 1.48 -5.90 3.31
C PHE A 139 1.51 -7.36 3.77
N ASN A 140 1.43 -7.59 5.08
CA ASN A 140 1.39 -8.95 5.63
C ASN A 140 0.15 -9.75 5.20
N ARG A 141 -0.98 -9.06 5.00
CA ARG A 141 -2.23 -9.69 4.58
C ARG A 141 -2.18 -10.20 3.13
N GLU A 142 -1.43 -9.53 2.25
CA GLU A 142 -1.21 -10.01 0.88
C GLU A 142 -0.60 -11.43 0.85
N PHE A 143 0.20 -11.79 1.86
CA PHE A 143 0.83 -13.11 1.98
C PHE A 143 0.17 -14.02 3.02
N ASN A 144 -0.68 -13.48 3.90
CA ASN A 144 -1.46 -14.23 4.88
C ASN A 144 -2.81 -13.55 5.15
N THR A 145 -3.86 -14.06 4.51
CA THR A 145 -5.21 -13.48 4.53
C THR A 145 -5.88 -13.43 5.90
N THR A 146 -5.33 -14.13 6.90
CA THR A 146 -5.86 -14.17 8.28
C THR A 146 -5.49 -12.95 9.14
N GLN A 147 -4.59 -12.09 8.65
CA GLN A 147 -4.22 -10.84 9.35
C GLN A 147 -5.37 -9.82 9.35
N ASP A 148 -5.67 -9.27 10.53
CA ASP A 148 -6.61 -8.15 10.67
C ASP A 148 -5.99 -6.87 10.11
N LEU A 149 -6.80 -6.05 9.43
CA LEU A 149 -6.41 -4.72 8.96
C LEU A 149 -6.63 -3.63 10.01
N ASN A 150 -7.45 -3.90 11.04
CA ASN A 150 -7.72 -2.97 12.12
C ASN A 150 -6.68 -3.09 13.24
N VAL A 151 -5.44 -2.73 12.92
CA VAL A 151 -4.32 -2.76 13.86
C VAL A 151 -4.17 -1.41 14.60
N SER A 152 -3.72 -1.47 15.85
CA SER A 152 -3.33 -0.29 16.62
C SER A 152 -1.91 0.16 16.28
N ASN A 153 -1.54 1.39 16.66
CA ASN A 153 -0.20 1.95 16.40
C ASN A 153 0.91 1.18 17.12
N SER A 154 0.56 0.53 18.22
CA SER A 154 1.44 -0.33 19.03
C SER A 154 1.30 -1.81 18.68
N PHE A 155 0.60 -2.16 17.59
CA PHE A 155 0.44 -3.55 17.20
C PHE A 155 1.80 -4.15 16.88
N GLN A 156 2.13 -5.23 17.56
CA GLN A 156 3.39 -5.93 17.37
C GLN A 156 3.25 -6.94 16.24
N PHE A 157 3.97 -6.70 15.15
CA PHE A 157 4.11 -7.67 14.07
C PHE A 157 5.18 -8.73 14.38
N GLY A 158 5.86 -8.63 15.53
CA GLY A 158 6.88 -9.60 15.97
C GLY A 158 8.27 -9.31 15.40
N THR A 159 9.17 -10.28 15.52
CA THR A 159 10.56 -10.16 15.05
C THR A 159 10.68 -10.50 13.56
N ALA A 160 11.70 -9.96 12.90
CA ALA A 160 12.05 -10.34 11.53
C ALA A 160 12.28 -11.86 11.39
N ALA A 161 12.94 -12.50 12.36
CA ALA A 161 13.17 -13.95 12.34
C ALA A 161 11.87 -14.76 12.39
N ALA A 162 10.93 -14.41 13.28
CA ALA A 162 9.65 -15.08 13.37
C ALA A 162 8.80 -14.89 12.11
N LYS A 163 8.85 -13.68 11.52
CA LYS A 163 8.14 -13.39 10.27
C LYS A 163 8.75 -14.11 9.07
N LYS A 164 10.08 -14.17 8.95
CA LYS A 164 10.75 -14.96 7.90
C LYS A 164 10.33 -16.43 7.94
N ALA A 165 10.26 -17.01 9.15
CA ALA A 165 9.88 -18.41 9.32
C ALA A 165 8.42 -18.71 8.91
N THR A 166 7.51 -17.73 9.02
CA THR A 166 6.07 -17.94 8.80
C THR A 166 5.56 -17.39 7.47
N GLN A 167 6.24 -16.39 6.90
CA GLN A 167 5.82 -15.67 5.68
C GLN A 167 6.87 -15.76 4.56
N GLY A 168 8.01 -16.39 4.81
CA GLY A 168 9.07 -16.58 3.83
C GLY A 168 9.94 -15.33 3.65
N ASN A 169 10.24 -14.99 2.39
CA ASN A 169 11.24 -13.98 2.08
C ASN A 169 10.71 -12.55 2.02
N MET A 170 9.38 -12.33 2.03
CA MET A 170 8.78 -10.99 2.01
C MET A 170 7.81 -10.85 3.17
N PHE A 171 8.09 -9.90 4.06
CA PHE A 171 7.26 -9.68 5.24
C PHE A 171 7.40 -8.27 5.78
N CYS A 172 6.45 -7.86 6.61
CA CYS A 172 6.56 -6.66 7.43
C CYS A 172 6.60 -7.04 8.92
N TYR A 173 7.55 -6.46 9.66
CA TYR A 173 7.77 -6.75 11.08
C TYR A 173 7.89 -5.46 11.91
N GLY A 174 7.80 -5.60 13.24
CA GLY A 174 7.86 -4.46 14.17
C GLY A 174 7.56 -4.89 15.62
N GLN A 175 8.31 -4.34 16.58
CA GLN A 175 8.17 -4.64 18.02
C GLN A 175 7.77 -3.38 18.81
N ALA A 176 7.06 -3.53 19.93
CA ALA A 176 6.49 -2.37 20.64
C ALA A 176 7.50 -1.45 21.33
N SER A 177 8.77 -1.83 21.46
CA SER A 177 9.80 -1.02 22.11
C SER A 177 10.80 -0.39 21.13
N ALA A 178 10.78 -0.75 19.85
CA ALA A 178 11.76 -0.25 18.90
C ALA A 178 11.16 -0.16 17.50
N ASN A 179 11.18 1.09 16.99
CA ASN A 179 11.09 1.45 15.59
C ASN A 179 9.75 1.22 14.91
N ASN A 180 9.44 2.17 14.03
CA ASN A 180 8.33 2.07 13.13
C ASN A 180 8.42 0.75 12.31
N PRO A 181 7.28 0.14 11.96
CA PRO A 181 7.27 -1.14 11.25
C PRO A 181 8.14 -1.10 10.00
N THR A 182 8.74 -2.22 9.64
CA THR A 182 9.70 -2.30 8.52
C THR A 182 9.26 -3.40 7.57
N ILE A 183 9.14 -3.05 6.29
CA ILE A 183 8.99 -4.04 5.21
C ILE A 183 10.38 -4.55 4.89
N MET A 184 10.52 -5.88 4.80
CA MET A 184 11.78 -6.54 4.54
C MET A 184 11.60 -7.63 3.47
N ILE A 185 12.54 -7.65 2.54
CA ILE A 185 12.64 -8.64 1.47
C ILE A 185 14.01 -9.26 1.55
N VAL A 186 14.06 -10.52 1.94
CA VAL A 186 15.29 -11.31 2.00
C VAL A 186 15.54 -11.91 0.63
N VAL A 187 16.74 -11.71 0.10
CA VAL A 187 17.14 -12.25 -1.20
C VAL A 187 18.05 -13.48 -1.03
N PRO A 188 17.89 -14.52 -1.87
CA PRO A 188 18.67 -15.76 -1.78
C PRO A 188 20.11 -15.66 -2.30
#